data_AF-A0A953XWD4-F1
#
_entry.id   AF-A0A953XWD4-F1
#
_cell.length_a   1.000
_cell.length_b   1.000
_cell.length_c   1.000
_cell.angle_alpha   90.00
_cell.angle_beta   90.00
_cell.angle_gamma   90.00
#
_symmetry.space_group_name_H-M   'P 1'
#
loop_
_entity.id
_entity.type
_entity.pdbx_description
1 polymer ?
#
loop_
_entity_poly.entity_id
_entity_poly.type
_entity_poly.pdbx_seq_one_letter_code
_entity_poly.pdbx_strand_id
1 'polypeptide(L)'
;MNGILLIDLILLALVLVAAVATVESRNLFAAAILSSIYSLLMACFWTSMDAVDVAYTEAAVGAGISTILLIGTLVLTGSRETVRKAVHWPALLLCLAVGSVLIFGTLDMPAFGDPNAPAQQHALYEGFTGQNILKAPGSKAAEDYEAYLATEDAAHSHDGEHAHDEHARHDYFHGHVPNQVTSVIVTYRAFDTMFETCVIFCAGIGMIVLLRGRRGNPMKGGLL
;
A
#
# COMPACT_ATOMS: atom_id res chain seq x y z
N MET A 1 -25.50 6.58 16.54
CA MET A 1 -24.42 6.34 15.55
C MET A 1 -23.59 5.19 16.06
N ASN A 2 -23.22 4.23 15.22
CA ASN A 2 -22.28 3.17 15.59
C ASN A 2 -20.96 3.82 16.01
N GLY A 3 -20.35 3.36 17.11
CA GLY A 3 -19.12 3.97 17.65
C GLY A 3 -17.98 4.03 16.63
N ILE A 4 -17.88 3.00 15.78
CA ILE A 4 -16.89 2.89 14.69
C ILE A 4 -17.13 3.98 13.63
N LEU A 5 -18.36 4.14 13.15
CA LEU A 5 -18.72 5.20 12.19
C LEU A 5 -18.44 6.60 12.72
N LEU A 6 -18.60 6.82 14.03
CA LEU A 6 -18.28 8.09 14.65
C LEU A 6 -16.76 8.35 14.61
N ILE A 7 -15.94 7.32 14.92
CA ILE A 7 -14.48 7.41 14.84
C ILE A 7 -14.05 7.71 13.39
N ASP A 8 -14.61 7.00 12.41
CA ASP A 8 -14.31 7.20 10.99
C ASP A 8 -14.63 8.63 10.53
N LEU A 9 -15.79 9.16 10.92
CA LEU A 9 -16.19 10.53 10.60
C LEU A 9 -15.24 11.56 11.25
N ILE A 10 -14.82 11.31 12.50
CA ILE A 10 -13.87 12.18 13.20
C ILE A 10 -12.50 12.13 12.51
N LEU A 11 -12.01 10.95 12.16
CA LEU A 11 -10.75 10.78 11.44
C LEU A 11 -10.79 11.51 10.09
N LEU A 12 -11.85 11.32 9.30
CA LEU A 12 -12.03 12.02 8.02
C LEU A 12 -12.11 13.54 8.18
N ALA A 13 -12.77 14.03 9.24
CA ALA A 13 -12.79 15.46 9.54
C ALA A 13 -11.38 15.99 9.88
N LEU A 14 -10.60 15.26 10.69
CA LEU A 14 -9.22 15.62 11.02
C LEU A 14 -8.31 15.59 9.78
N VAL A 15 -8.48 14.60 8.90
CA VAL A 15 -7.79 14.51 7.60
C VAL A 15 -8.08 15.74 6.76
N LEU A 16 -9.35 16.15 6.65
CA LEU A 16 -9.75 17.34 5.90
C LEU A 16 -9.10 18.60 6.48
N VAL A 17 -9.10 18.75 7.81
CA VAL A 17 -8.45 19.86 8.50
C VAL A 17 -6.93 19.87 8.23
N ALA A 18 -6.27 18.71 8.32
CA ALA A 18 -4.84 18.60 8.04
C ALA A 18 -4.50 18.93 6.58
N ALA A 19 -5.33 18.49 5.62
CA ALA A 19 -5.18 18.81 4.20
C ALA A 19 -5.28 20.32 3.94
N VAL A 20 -6.32 20.98 4.47
CA VAL A 20 -6.50 22.43 4.35
C VAL A 20 -5.34 23.17 5.01
N ALA A 21 -4.96 22.79 6.24
CA ALA A 21 -3.85 23.40 6.96
C ALA A 21 -2.51 23.25 6.21
N THR A 22 -2.28 22.11 5.55
CA THR A 22 -1.09 21.87 4.72
C THR A 22 -1.03 22.83 3.54
N VAL A 23 -2.14 23.00 2.82
CA VAL A 23 -2.24 23.90 1.64
C VAL A 23 -2.10 25.37 2.05
N GLU A 24 -2.58 25.75 3.23
CA GLU A 24 -2.47 27.11 3.74
C GLU A 24 -1.11 27.42 4.39
N SER A 25 -0.31 26.39 4.70
CA SER A 25 0.97 26.55 5.38
C SER A 25 2.03 27.19 4.48
N ARG A 26 2.51 28.36 4.88
CA ARG A 26 3.63 29.06 4.21
C ARG A 26 5.00 28.61 4.66
N ASN A 27 5.06 27.91 5.79
CA ASN A 27 6.30 27.34 6.30
C ASN A 27 6.37 25.92 5.75
N LEU A 28 7.36 25.67 4.88
CA LEU A 28 7.50 24.38 4.22
C LEU A 28 7.85 23.27 5.21
N PHE A 29 8.55 23.60 6.30
CA PHE A 29 8.77 22.63 7.39
C PHE A 29 7.44 22.25 8.05
N ALA A 30 6.59 23.23 8.37
CA ALA A 30 5.27 22.95 8.91
C ALA A 30 4.37 22.21 7.90
N ALA A 31 4.47 22.53 6.60
CA ALA A 31 3.74 21.83 5.54
C ALA A 31 4.17 20.37 5.41
N ALA A 32 5.47 20.08 5.52
CA ALA A 32 5.98 18.70 5.52
C ALA A 32 5.49 17.91 6.74
N ILE A 33 5.49 18.52 7.94
CA ILE A 33 4.96 17.88 9.15
C ILE A 33 3.43 17.67 9.04
N LEU A 34 2.68 18.65 8.53
CA LEU A 34 1.23 18.51 8.34
C LEU A 34 0.88 17.45 7.28
N SER A 35 1.72 17.30 6.24
CA SER A 35 1.59 16.21 5.25
C SER A 35 1.82 14.83 5.90
N SER A 36 2.78 14.72 6.81
CA SER A 36 3.03 13.50 7.60
C SER A 36 1.85 13.16 8.52
N ILE A 37 1.29 14.16 9.21
CA ILE A 37 0.10 13.99 10.06
C ILE A 37 -1.10 13.55 9.23
N TYR A 38 -1.32 14.16 8.06
CA TYR A 38 -2.36 13.73 7.12
C TYR A 38 -2.22 12.24 6.79
N SER A 39 -1.01 11.80 6.42
CA SER A 39 -0.75 10.40 6.09
C SER A 39 -0.93 9.45 7.28
N LEU A 40 -0.55 9.85 8.50
CA LEU A 40 -0.77 9.05 9.70
C LEU A 40 -2.26 8.92 10.05
N LEU A 41 -3.02 10.01 9.95
CA LEU A 41 -4.48 9.99 10.15
C LEU A 41 -5.17 9.11 9.11
N MET A 42 -4.69 9.17 7.87
CA MET A 42 -5.07 8.25 6.83
C MET A 42 -4.75 6.81 7.25
N ALA A 43 -3.52 6.44 7.60
CA ALA A 43 -3.20 5.09 8.08
C ALA A 43 -4.13 4.60 9.21
N CYS A 44 -4.50 5.45 10.18
CA CYS A 44 -5.49 5.12 11.21
C CYS A 44 -6.88 4.82 10.64
N PHE A 45 -7.34 5.58 9.64
CA PHE A 45 -8.62 5.35 8.96
C PHE A 45 -8.63 3.98 8.23
N TRP A 46 -7.55 3.58 7.57
CA TRP A 46 -7.48 2.28 6.89
C TRP A 46 -7.49 1.13 7.89
N THR A 47 -6.81 1.27 9.02
CA THR A 47 -6.90 0.29 10.12
C THR A 47 -8.32 0.17 10.66
N SER A 48 -9.06 1.27 10.75
CA SER A 48 -10.48 1.25 11.15
C SER A 48 -11.37 0.51 10.15
N MET A 49 -11.01 0.56 8.86
CA MET A 49 -11.68 -0.20 7.79
C MET A 49 -11.14 -1.63 7.62
N ASP A 50 -10.44 -2.19 8.61
CA ASP A 50 -9.81 -3.51 8.58
C ASP A 50 -8.80 -3.71 7.42
N ALA A 51 -8.29 -2.63 6.84
CA ALA A 51 -7.30 -2.64 5.75
C ALA A 51 -5.87 -2.44 6.28
N VAL A 52 -5.44 -3.32 7.18
CA VAL A 52 -4.20 -3.17 7.96
C VAL A 52 -2.93 -3.15 7.09
N ASP A 53 -2.87 -3.94 6.02
CA ASP A 53 -1.70 -3.97 5.13
C ASP A 53 -1.51 -2.62 4.41
N VAL A 54 -2.61 -2.03 3.95
CA VAL A 54 -2.59 -0.70 3.32
C VAL A 54 -2.19 0.36 4.35
N ALA A 55 -2.72 0.27 5.57
CA ALA A 55 -2.36 1.17 6.66
C ALA A 55 -0.86 1.13 6.99
N TYR A 56 -0.23 -0.05 7.03
CA TYR A 56 1.21 -0.18 7.25
C TYR A 56 2.02 0.50 6.14
N THR A 57 1.63 0.32 4.88
CA THR A 57 2.34 0.95 3.76
C THR A 57 2.18 2.47 3.76
N GLU A 58 0.99 2.99 4.08
CA GLU A 58 0.74 4.42 4.19
C GLU A 58 1.56 5.05 5.33
N ALA A 59 1.57 4.41 6.51
CA ALA A 59 2.36 4.88 7.64
C ALA A 59 3.87 4.87 7.34
N ALA A 60 4.37 3.81 6.69
CA ALA A 60 5.80 3.69 6.37
C ALA A 60 6.23 4.68 5.28
N VAL A 61 5.47 4.79 4.18
CA VAL A 61 5.86 5.58 3.01
C VAL A 61 5.44 7.04 3.16
N GLY A 62 4.17 7.30 3.48
CA GLY A 62 3.63 8.65 3.54
C GLY A 62 4.07 9.38 4.80
N ALA A 63 3.87 8.79 5.99
CA ALA A 63 4.29 9.43 7.24
C ALA A 63 5.80 9.26 7.53
N GLY A 64 6.42 8.14 7.13
CA GLY A 64 7.83 7.85 7.37
C GLY A 64 8.79 8.42 6.31
N ILE A 65 9.01 7.69 5.22
CA ILE A 65 10.07 7.98 4.23
C ILE A 65 9.85 9.35 3.57
N SER A 66 8.62 9.68 3.17
CA SER A 66 8.33 10.96 2.49
C SER A 66 8.66 12.16 3.36
N THR A 67 8.39 12.10 4.67
CA THR A 67 8.74 13.16 5.62
C THR A 67 10.25 13.36 5.70
N ILE A 68 11.02 12.28 5.76
CA ILE A 68 12.49 12.34 5.79
C ILE A 68 13.02 12.98 4.50
N LEU A 69 12.49 12.59 3.34
CA LEU A 69 12.91 13.13 2.05
C LEU A 69 12.52 14.61 1.88
N LEU A 70 11.31 14.99 2.29
CA LEU A 70 10.84 16.39 2.25
C LEU A 70 11.68 17.28 3.18
N ILE A 71 11.90 16.85 4.43
CA ILE A 71 12.75 17.60 5.37
C ILE A 71 14.21 17.64 4.87
N GLY A 72 14.75 16.54 4.35
CA GLY A 72 16.07 16.50 3.75
C GLY A 72 16.22 17.47 2.57
N THR A 73 15.17 17.62 1.76
CA THR A 73 15.11 18.62 0.68
C THR A 73 15.06 20.04 1.24
N LEU A 74 14.37 20.27 2.36
CA LEU A 74 14.32 21.57 3.04
C LEU A 74 15.65 21.98 3.68
N VAL A 75 16.54 21.04 4.00
CA VAL A 75 17.92 21.38 4.40
C VAL A 75 18.71 22.01 3.24
N LEU A 76 18.34 21.69 1.99
CA LEU A 76 18.99 22.18 0.78
C LEU A 76 18.24 23.33 0.08
N THR A 77 17.06 23.71 0.58
CA THR A 77 16.19 24.73 -0.02
C THR A 77 15.69 25.73 1.03
N GLY A 78 15.07 26.83 0.60
CA GLY A 78 14.50 27.80 1.55
C GLY A 78 13.24 27.25 2.22
N SER A 79 13.07 27.45 3.53
CA SER A 79 11.93 26.89 4.28
C SER A 79 10.63 27.70 4.19
N ARG A 80 10.60 28.77 3.40
CA ARG A 80 9.46 29.69 3.31
C ARG A 80 9.13 30.03 1.87
N GLU A 81 7.85 30.01 1.54
CA GLU A 81 7.33 30.42 0.24
C GLU A 81 7.60 31.91 -0.03
N THR A 82 8.07 32.23 -1.24
CA THR A 82 8.55 33.58 -1.59
C THR A 82 7.49 34.50 -2.20
N VAL A 83 6.50 33.97 -2.92
CA VAL A 83 5.45 34.77 -3.59
C VAL A 83 4.12 34.03 -3.61
N ARG A 84 3.08 34.61 -3.02
CA ARG A 84 1.71 34.09 -3.13
C ARG A 84 1.12 34.49 -4.48
N LYS A 85 1.03 33.55 -5.42
CA LYS A 85 0.27 33.77 -6.66
C LYS A 85 -1.22 33.66 -6.37
N ALA A 86 -2.03 34.43 -7.11
CA ALA A 86 -3.49 34.25 -7.08
C ALA A 86 -3.86 32.82 -7.49
N VAL A 87 -5.05 32.36 -7.09
CA VAL A 87 -5.55 31.03 -7.45
C VAL A 87 -5.48 30.84 -8.96
N HIS A 88 -4.74 29.81 -9.38
CA HIS A 88 -4.58 29.50 -10.80
C HIS A 88 -5.82 28.73 -11.29
N TRP A 89 -6.86 29.46 -11.67
CA TRP A 89 -8.15 28.89 -12.08
C TRP A 89 -8.06 27.74 -13.09
N PRO A 90 -7.20 27.76 -14.13
CA PRO A 90 -7.05 26.61 -15.01
C PRO A 90 -6.55 25.35 -14.31
N ALA A 91 -5.63 25.50 -13.34
CA ALA A 91 -5.13 24.36 -12.56
C ALA A 91 -6.21 23.83 -11.60
N LEU A 92 -7.02 24.71 -11.02
CA LEU A 92 -8.15 24.31 -10.18
C LEU A 92 -9.21 23.55 -10.98
N LEU A 93 -9.59 24.06 -12.16
CA LEU A 93 -10.54 23.40 -13.05
C LEU A 93 -10.02 22.03 -13.51
N LEU A 94 -8.73 21.92 -13.84
CA LEU A 94 -8.11 20.65 -14.18
C LEU A 94 -8.17 19.67 -13.00
N CYS A 95 -7.83 20.11 -11.79
CA CYS A 95 -7.91 19.28 -10.59
C CYS A 95 -9.34 18.78 -10.34
N LEU A 96 -10.34 19.66 -10.43
CA LEU A 96 -11.75 19.30 -10.28
C LEU A 96 -12.22 18.36 -11.39
N ALA A 97 -11.78 18.56 -12.63
CA ALA A 97 -12.10 17.67 -13.75
C ALA A 97 -11.53 16.26 -13.52
N VAL A 98 -10.24 16.16 -13.16
CA VAL A 98 -9.60 14.88 -12.84
C VAL A 98 -10.28 14.20 -11.65
N GLY A 99 -10.57 14.94 -10.57
CA GLY A 99 -11.28 14.41 -9.41
C GLY A 99 -12.69 13.89 -9.76
N SER A 100 -13.41 14.61 -10.62
CA SER A 100 -14.74 14.19 -11.08
C SER A 100 -14.67 12.92 -11.93
N VAL A 101 -13.65 12.78 -12.79
CA VAL A 101 -13.43 11.57 -13.59
C VAL A 101 -13.10 10.37 -12.69
N LEU A 102 -12.27 10.57 -11.65
CA LEU A 102 -11.98 9.51 -10.67
C LEU A 102 -13.26 9.08 -9.92
N ILE A 103 -14.07 10.03 -9.46
CA ILE A 103 -15.37 9.74 -8.82
C ILE A 103 -16.30 9.01 -9.79
N PHE A 104 -16.36 9.42 -11.06
CA PHE A 104 -17.14 8.74 -12.07
C PHE A 104 -16.72 7.27 -12.23
N GLY A 105 -15.42 6.98 -12.20
CA GLY A 105 -14.91 5.61 -12.22
C GLY A 105 -15.33 4.76 -11.00
N THR A 106 -15.59 5.38 -9.85
CA THR A 106 -16.08 4.66 -8.65
C THR A 106 -17.55 4.26 -8.74
N LEU A 107 -18.33 4.84 -9.65
CA LEU A 107 -19.75 4.51 -9.79
C LEU A 107 -19.98 3.11 -10.37
N ASP A 108 -18.99 2.54 -11.05
CA ASP A 108 -19.02 1.18 -11.59
C ASP A 108 -18.54 0.14 -10.55
N MET A 109 -18.08 0.59 -9.37
CA MET A 109 -17.65 -0.31 -8.30
C MET A 109 -18.87 -0.87 -7.54
N PRO A 110 -18.83 -2.15 -7.12
CA PRO A 110 -19.86 -2.72 -6.26
C PRO A 110 -20.03 -1.92 -4.97
N ALA A 111 -21.26 -1.90 -4.45
CA ALA A 111 -21.52 -1.27 -3.16
C ALA A 111 -20.67 -1.93 -2.06
N PHE A 112 -20.24 -1.13 -1.09
CA PHE A 112 -19.46 -1.63 0.03
C PHE A 112 -20.25 -2.72 0.78
N GLY A 113 -19.66 -3.91 0.91
CA GLY A 113 -20.28 -5.05 1.58
C GLY A 113 -21.34 -5.80 0.76
N ASP A 114 -21.46 -5.56 -0.56
CA ASP A 114 -22.39 -6.30 -1.42
C ASP A 114 -22.01 -7.81 -1.48
N PRO A 115 -22.88 -8.73 -1.02
CA PRO A 115 -22.68 -10.18 -1.09
C PRO A 115 -22.49 -10.69 -2.53
N ASN A 116 -22.98 -9.94 -3.51
CA ASN A 116 -22.92 -10.30 -4.92
C ASN A 116 -21.76 -9.63 -5.65
N ALA A 117 -20.86 -8.95 -4.95
CA ALA A 117 -19.67 -8.39 -5.56
C ALA A 117 -18.86 -9.51 -6.25
N PRO A 118 -18.33 -9.28 -7.47
CA PRO A 118 -17.57 -10.30 -8.19
C PRO A 118 -16.41 -10.89 -7.38
N ALA A 119 -15.78 -10.09 -6.51
CA ALA A 119 -14.71 -10.53 -5.61
C ALA A 119 -15.17 -11.55 -4.55
N GLN A 120 -16.44 -11.52 -4.13
CA GLN A 120 -17.01 -12.44 -3.13
C GLN A 120 -17.58 -13.71 -3.75
N GLN A 121 -18.02 -13.64 -5.01
CA GLN A 121 -18.59 -14.79 -5.74
C GLN A 121 -17.55 -15.62 -6.49
N HIS A 122 -16.30 -15.14 -6.59
CA HIS A 122 -15.27 -15.83 -7.35
C HIS A 122 -14.86 -17.15 -6.66
N ALA A 123 -14.61 -18.20 -7.44
CA ALA A 123 -14.30 -19.54 -6.94
C ALA A 123 -13.07 -19.60 -6.00
N LEU A 124 -12.23 -18.56 -6.02
CA LEU A 124 -11.07 -18.42 -5.15
C LEU A 124 -11.42 -17.91 -3.73
N TYR A 125 -12.59 -17.29 -3.55
CA TYR A 125 -13.07 -16.85 -2.24
C TYR A 125 -13.08 -18.02 -1.24
N GLU A 126 -13.60 -19.18 -1.65
CA GLU A 126 -13.60 -20.39 -0.82
C GLU A 126 -12.18 -20.88 -0.51
N GLY A 127 -11.22 -20.73 -1.44
CA GLY A 127 -9.80 -21.05 -1.20
C GLY A 127 -9.12 -20.10 -0.22
N PHE A 128 -9.45 -18.81 -0.22
CA PHE A 128 -8.89 -17.80 0.69
C PHE A 128 -9.53 -17.78 2.08
N THR A 129 -10.84 -17.97 2.17
CA THR A 129 -11.55 -18.06 3.47
C THR A 129 -11.49 -19.46 4.08
N GLY A 130 -11.18 -20.47 3.26
CA GLY A 130 -10.94 -21.85 3.67
C GLY A 130 -9.51 -22.13 4.14
N GLN A 131 -8.58 -21.17 3.96
CA GLN A 131 -7.28 -21.19 4.65
C GLN A 131 -7.58 -21.21 6.15
N ASN A 132 -7.31 -22.34 6.81
CA ASN A 132 -7.57 -22.55 8.23
C ASN A 132 -6.60 -21.71 9.08
N ILE A 133 -6.79 -20.40 9.05
CA ILE A 133 -6.06 -19.43 9.83
C ILE A 133 -6.64 -19.53 11.24
N LEU A 134 -5.87 -20.15 12.16
CA LEU A 134 -6.15 -20.26 13.60
C LEU A 134 -7.39 -21.08 14.01
N LYS A 135 -7.48 -22.38 13.65
CA LYS A 135 -8.34 -23.29 14.41
C LYS A 135 -7.54 -24.01 15.50
N ALA A 136 -8.10 -23.98 16.71
CA ALA A 136 -7.52 -24.53 17.94
C ALA A 136 -7.00 -25.98 17.76
N PRO A 137 -6.01 -26.41 18.57
CA PRO A 137 -5.49 -27.78 18.53
C PRO A 137 -6.64 -28.80 18.62
N GLY A 138 -6.71 -29.74 17.66
CA GLY A 138 -7.74 -30.79 17.59
C GLY A 138 -8.94 -30.51 16.68
N SER A 139 -8.89 -29.49 15.81
CA SER A 139 -9.88 -29.36 14.75
C SER A 139 -9.58 -30.31 13.58
N LYS A 140 -10.61 -30.88 12.94
CA LYS A 140 -10.46 -31.82 11.80
C LYS A 140 -9.51 -31.34 10.70
N ALA A 141 -9.48 -30.04 10.44
CA ALA A 141 -8.57 -29.46 9.46
C ALA A 141 -7.07 -29.52 9.85
N ALA A 142 -6.75 -29.57 11.15
CA ALA A 142 -5.38 -29.78 11.63
C ALA A 142 -4.96 -31.26 11.52
N GLU A 143 -5.91 -32.17 11.75
CA GLU A 143 -5.71 -33.62 11.53
C GLU A 143 -5.51 -33.91 10.03
N ASP A 144 -6.29 -33.28 9.16
CA ASP A 144 -6.17 -33.39 7.71
C ASP A 144 -4.82 -32.83 7.21
N TYR A 145 -4.27 -31.81 7.88
CA TYR A 145 -2.97 -31.24 7.56
C TYR A 145 -1.78 -32.11 8.02
N GLU A 146 -1.84 -32.66 9.24
CA GLU A 146 -0.84 -33.64 9.70
C GLU A 146 -0.85 -34.90 8.84
N ALA A 147 -2.03 -35.34 8.36
CA ALA A 147 -2.15 -36.43 7.42
C ALA A 147 -1.51 -36.10 6.06
N TYR A 148 -1.62 -34.85 5.59
CA TYR A 148 -0.98 -34.40 4.34
C TYR A 148 0.55 -34.37 4.44
N LEU A 149 1.10 -33.81 5.54
CA LEU A 149 2.55 -33.84 5.81
C LEU A 149 3.08 -35.28 5.91
N ALA A 150 2.33 -36.19 6.52
CA ALA A 150 2.68 -37.60 6.61
C ALA A 150 2.69 -38.31 5.23
N THR A 151 1.86 -37.86 4.28
CA THR A 151 1.90 -38.37 2.90
C THR A 151 3.03 -37.78 2.06
N GLU A 152 3.44 -36.54 2.34
CA GLU A 152 4.52 -35.85 1.61
C GLU A 152 5.91 -36.39 2.01
N ASP A 153 6.11 -36.67 3.29
CA ASP A 153 7.30 -37.37 3.80
C ASP A 153 7.42 -38.80 3.22
N ALA A 154 6.28 -39.46 2.93
CA ALA A 154 6.26 -40.76 2.28
C ALA A 154 6.57 -40.68 0.77
N ALA A 155 6.14 -39.61 0.09
CA ALA A 155 6.33 -39.42 -1.35
C ALA A 155 7.79 -39.12 -1.74
N HIS A 156 8.61 -38.64 -0.79
CA HIS A 156 10.04 -38.40 -1.01
C HIS A 156 10.94 -39.66 -0.94
N SER A 157 10.36 -40.86 -0.83
CA SER A 157 11.11 -42.11 -0.66
C SER A 157 11.09 -43.07 -1.85
N HIS A 158 10.38 -42.78 -2.94
CA HIS A 158 10.30 -43.73 -4.06
C HIS A 158 10.36 -43.08 -5.45
N ASP A 159 11.45 -43.38 -6.16
CA ASP A 159 11.56 -43.30 -7.62
C ASP A 159 10.45 -44.12 -8.28
N GLY A 160 9.62 -43.52 -9.15
CA GLY A 160 8.64 -44.29 -9.91
C GLY A 160 7.57 -43.49 -10.65
N GLU A 161 7.58 -43.67 -11.95
CA GLU A 161 6.61 -43.35 -13.01
C GLU A 161 5.09 -43.39 -12.70
N HIS A 162 4.36 -42.54 -13.44
CA HIS A 162 2.92 -42.53 -13.77
C HIS A 162 1.91 -41.92 -12.77
N ALA A 163 1.28 -40.80 -13.15
CA ALA A 163 -0.04 -40.77 -13.81
C ALA A 163 -0.60 -39.33 -13.81
N HIS A 164 -1.11 -38.89 -14.96
CA HIS A 164 -1.79 -37.61 -15.12
C HIS A 164 -3.13 -37.64 -14.36
N ASP A 165 -3.19 -36.96 -13.21
CA ASP A 165 -4.45 -36.62 -12.56
C ASP A 165 -4.75 -35.14 -12.83
N GLU A 166 -5.67 -34.90 -13.77
CA GLU A 166 -6.01 -33.58 -14.32
C GLU A 166 -6.95 -32.78 -13.38
N HIS A 167 -7.05 -33.15 -12.10
CA HIS A 167 -7.90 -32.49 -11.09
C HIS A 167 -7.13 -31.91 -9.89
N ALA A 168 -5.81 -32.09 -9.82
CA ALA A 168 -4.97 -31.35 -8.89
C ALA A 168 -4.50 -30.05 -9.56
N ARG A 169 -5.34 -29.00 -9.48
CA ARG A 169 -4.83 -27.63 -9.56
C ARG A 169 -3.76 -27.53 -8.48
N HIS A 170 -2.51 -27.58 -8.90
CA HIS A 170 -1.35 -27.46 -8.02
C HIS A 170 -1.40 -26.08 -7.36
N ASP A 171 -1.96 -26.04 -6.15
CA ASP A 171 -1.72 -24.97 -5.20
C ASP A 171 -0.25 -25.11 -4.77
N TYR A 172 0.65 -24.48 -5.52
CA TYR A 172 2.10 -24.45 -5.24
C TYR A 172 2.46 -23.85 -3.86
N PHE A 173 1.46 -23.29 -3.18
CA PHE A 173 1.49 -22.89 -1.78
C PHE A 173 0.46 -23.76 -1.09
N HIS A 174 0.86 -24.68 -0.22
CA HIS A 174 0.00 -25.62 0.53
C HIS A 174 -1.00 -24.92 1.51
N GLY A 175 -1.60 -23.79 1.15
CA GLY A 175 -2.58 -23.07 1.97
C GLY A 175 -2.02 -22.30 3.16
N HIS A 176 -0.72 -22.01 3.22
CA HIS A 176 -0.05 -21.55 4.45
C HIS A 176 0.28 -20.06 4.55
N VAL A 177 -0.31 -19.19 3.74
CA VAL A 177 -0.10 -17.74 3.92
C VAL A 177 -1.22 -17.22 4.82
N PRO A 178 -0.95 -16.88 6.11
CA PRO A 178 -2.01 -16.53 7.06
C PRO A 178 -2.67 -15.17 6.80
N ASN A 179 -2.11 -14.35 5.90
CA ASN A 179 -2.66 -13.06 5.51
C ASN A 179 -3.33 -13.17 4.13
N GLN A 180 -4.63 -12.86 4.09
CA GLN A 180 -5.46 -12.85 2.87
C GLN A 180 -4.95 -11.90 1.79
N VAL A 181 -4.44 -10.73 2.15
CA VAL A 181 -3.93 -9.76 1.15
C VAL A 181 -2.62 -10.28 0.56
N THR A 182 -1.73 -10.79 1.40
CA THR A 182 -0.44 -11.34 0.95
C THR A 182 -0.64 -12.55 0.03
N SER A 183 -1.60 -13.42 0.34
CA SER A 183 -1.89 -14.58 -0.49
C SER A 183 -2.43 -14.18 -1.87
N VAL A 184 -3.30 -13.16 -1.96
CA VAL A 184 -3.75 -12.63 -3.26
C VAL A 184 -2.58 -12.04 -4.07
N ILE A 185 -1.76 -11.21 -3.44
CA ILE A 185 -0.66 -10.50 -4.11
C ILE A 185 0.41 -11.48 -4.61
N VAL A 186 0.78 -12.48 -3.81
CA VAL A 186 1.84 -13.45 -4.16
C VAL A 186 1.33 -14.51 -5.14
N THR A 187 0.07 -14.96 -5.05
CA THR A 187 -0.43 -16.06 -5.88
C THR A 187 -1.02 -15.60 -7.22
N TYR A 188 -1.67 -14.42 -7.27
CA TYR A 188 -2.39 -13.97 -8.48
C TYR A 188 -1.78 -12.74 -9.14
N ARG A 189 -1.13 -11.88 -8.36
CA ARG A 189 -0.58 -10.60 -8.83
C ARG A 189 0.92 -10.50 -8.59
N ALA A 190 1.60 -11.66 -8.55
CA ALA A 190 3.03 -11.73 -8.31
C ALA A 190 3.82 -10.94 -9.37
N PHE A 191 3.38 -10.97 -10.63
CA PHE A 191 4.03 -10.20 -11.69
C PHE A 191 3.88 -8.69 -11.52
N ASP A 192 2.68 -8.20 -11.16
CA ASP A 192 2.45 -6.78 -10.86
C ASP A 192 3.39 -6.32 -9.74
N THR A 193 3.45 -7.09 -8.66
CA THR A 193 4.31 -6.83 -7.49
C THR A 193 5.80 -6.86 -7.87
N MET A 194 6.22 -7.84 -8.66
CA MET A 194 7.60 -7.94 -9.13
C MET A 194 7.99 -6.69 -9.93
N PHE A 195 7.15 -6.25 -10.87
CA PHE A 195 7.45 -5.06 -11.65
C PHE A 195 7.39 -3.77 -10.81
N GLU A 196 6.50 -3.68 -9.83
CA GLU A 196 6.50 -2.58 -8.84
C GLU A 196 7.83 -2.51 -8.07
N THR A 197 8.36 -3.64 -7.60
CA THR A 197 9.68 -3.66 -6.93
C THR A 197 10.81 -3.24 -7.87
N CYS A 198 10.77 -3.64 -9.15
CA CYS A 198 11.74 -3.17 -10.14
C CYS A 198 11.68 -1.65 -10.32
N VAL A 199 10.48 -1.06 -10.36
CA VAL A 199 10.30 0.40 -10.50
C VAL A 199 10.90 1.13 -9.29
N ILE A 200 10.62 0.66 -8.06
CA ILE A 200 11.18 1.26 -6.84
C ILE A 200 12.71 1.14 -6.83
N PHE A 201 13.25 -0.01 -7.22
CA PHE A 201 14.69 -0.22 -7.33
C PHE A 201 15.34 0.73 -8.35
N CYS A 202 14.75 0.88 -9.54
CA CYS A 202 15.21 1.81 -10.56
C CYS A 202 15.14 3.27 -10.07
N ALA A 203 14.07 3.65 -9.36
CA ALA A 203 13.95 4.97 -8.74
C ALA A 203 15.07 5.23 -7.72
N GLY A 204 15.40 4.23 -6.88
CA GLY A 204 16.51 4.28 -5.93
C GLY A 204 17.87 4.49 -6.60
N ILE A 205 18.17 3.73 -7.66
CA ILE A 205 19.41 3.92 -8.45
C ILE A 205 19.44 5.31 -9.08
N GLY A 206 18.33 5.73 -9.70
CA GLY A 206 18.21 7.06 -10.30
C GLY A 206 18.51 8.17 -9.30
N MET A 207 17.97 8.06 -8.09
CA MET A 207 18.21 8.99 -6.99
C MET A 207 19.70 9.03 -6.59
N ILE A 208 20.36 7.88 -6.44
CA ILE A 208 21.81 7.80 -6.14
C ILE A 208 22.65 8.45 -7.25
N VAL A 209 22.35 8.16 -8.52
CA VAL A 209 23.06 8.73 -9.66
C VAL A 209 22.91 10.25 -9.70
N LEU A 210 21.69 10.77 -9.47
CA LEU A 210 21.43 12.21 -9.39
C LEU A 210 22.19 12.89 -8.25
N LEU A 211 22.26 12.26 -7.07
CA LEU A 211 22.98 12.82 -5.92
C LEU A 211 24.51 12.73 -6.05
N ARG A 212 25.05 11.80 -6.85
CA ARG A 212 26.49 11.64 -7.06
C ARG A 212 27.13 12.80 -7.84
N GLY A 213 26.34 13.57 -8.59
CA GLY A 213 26.80 14.58 -9.55
C GLY A 213 27.23 15.95 -9.01
N ARG A 214 27.45 16.14 -7.70
CA ARG A 214 27.74 17.48 -7.12
C ARG A 214 29.02 17.60 -6.27
N ARG A 215 30.06 16.80 -6.56
CA ARG A 215 31.44 17.12 -6.13
C ARG A 215 32.20 17.79 -7.27
N GLY A 216 32.24 19.12 -7.28
CA GLY A 216 33.25 19.88 -8.02
C GLY A 216 32.77 21.16 -8.69
N ASN A 217 32.79 22.28 -7.97
CA ASN A 217 33.66 23.37 -8.41
C ASN A 217 34.10 24.19 -7.18
N PRO A 218 35.33 24.02 -6.66
CA PRO A 218 35.89 25.01 -5.76
C PRO A 218 35.95 26.32 -6.54
N MET A 219 35.29 27.37 -6.06
CA MET A 219 35.38 28.69 -6.67
C MET A 219 36.85 29.09 -6.77
N LYS A 220 37.41 28.98 -7.97
CA LYS A 220 38.65 29.68 -8.34
C LYS A 220 38.26 31.08 -8.78
N GLY A 221 38.76 32.06 -8.05
CA GLY A 221 38.78 33.48 -8.40
C GLY A 221 38.43 34.32 -7.18
N GLY A 222 39.31 35.10 -6.60
CA GLY A 222 40.73 35.35 -6.83
C GLY A 222 41.13 36.34 -5.72
N LEU A 223 42.25 36.09 -5.05
CA LEU A 223 42.97 37.19 -4.43
C LEU A 223 43.56 37.98 -5.59
N LEU A 224 43.12 39.22 -5.75
CA LEU A 224 43.88 40.42 -6.14
C LEU A 224 42.91 41.61 -6.14
#